data_AF-A0A0G4KXY8-F1
#
_entry.id   AF-A0A0G4KXY8-F1
#
_cell.length_a   1.000
_cell.length_b   1.000
_cell.length_c   1.000
_cell.angle_alpha   90.00
_cell.angle_beta   90.00
_cell.angle_gamma   90.00
#
_symmetry.space_group_name_H-M   'P 1'
#
loop_
_entity.id
_entity.type
_entity.pdbx_description
1 polymer ?
#
loop_
_entity_poly.entity_id
_entity_poly.type
_entity_poly.pdbx_seq_one_letter_code
_entity_poly.pdbx_strand_id
1 'polypeptide(L)'
;MDTAHKQEYKVRDLTTRSVTLFPSRAQVVRELKDVSLKPGVNEITVIGLTPTVDEHSIKVEGTGLAVISNITVELQSNRDIYEDIYPDSDNDSDETSDEEQILDPNASQEDAAELKQVRQQLVALRDEQTRAKESLASAENRLKILDAYGKHMAEEDGTDIVGSLDKYRTEREKVFDDHMTGVKESRDILLRIEEATKVETRLVAEAAKAQRKAVKAWLKAQKTKQTEQTKKDRRKAEQQKEKARVRTEREKFWPRQCYAVCITLDATAFTPMSSRRNSVSSDLVKVPVAGSDDAVDPSQLTCDLVLSYVTTAAFWSPSYDLQLSTTTNTATLCFDAQLTNKTSETWSNCKIVLSTSQASFSGIADAIPTLADERLKVEILQPKGLSVGGGGVGAGAPTRDGKEDRDWGTAVASLKKEGEVSWDVSLKAGRGVRLGLEYVVALPGGEHAVQCQEVGKTWTQMNE
;
A
#
# COMPACT_ATOMS: atom_id res chain seq x y z
N MET A 1 -7.47 46.05 -34.97
CA MET A 1 -8.19 45.09 -34.10
C MET A 1 -7.14 44.48 -33.21
N ASP A 2 -6.96 45.03 -32.01
CA ASP A 2 -5.91 44.57 -31.10
C ASP A 2 -6.34 43.23 -30.51
N THR A 3 -5.80 42.15 -31.08
CA THR A 3 -5.98 40.80 -30.56
C THR A 3 -5.15 40.67 -29.29
N ALA A 4 -5.76 40.87 -28.12
CA ALA A 4 -5.10 40.65 -26.84
C ALA A 4 -4.60 39.20 -26.76
N HIS A 5 -3.33 39.01 -26.43
CA HIS A 5 -2.73 37.70 -26.34
C HIS A 5 -3.09 37.04 -25.01
N LYS A 6 -3.89 35.96 -25.04
CA LYS A 6 -4.39 35.28 -23.85
C LYS A 6 -3.50 34.09 -23.46
N GLN A 7 -3.18 33.98 -22.17
CA GLN A 7 -2.47 32.85 -21.58
C GLN A 7 -3.14 32.42 -20.28
N GLU A 8 -3.22 31.12 -20.04
CA GLU A 8 -3.84 30.54 -18.84
C GLU A 8 -2.82 29.74 -18.04
N TYR A 9 -2.81 29.95 -16.73
CA TYR A 9 -1.96 29.25 -15.77
C TYR A 9 -2.83 28.64 -14.68
N LYS A 10 -2.58 27.38 -14.32
CA LYS A 10 -3.27 26.75 -13.19
C LYS A 10 -2.45 26.93 -11.92
N VAL A 11 -3.10 27.32 -10.82
CA VAL A 11 -2.46 27.55 -9.51
C VAL A 11 -1.66 26.34 -9.02
N ARG A 12 -2.08 25.12 -9.38
CA ARG A 12 -1.37 23.87 -9.03
C ARG A 12 0.01 23.76 -9.67
N ASP A 13 0.19 24.34 -10.86
CA ASP A 13 1.42 24.29 -11.64
C ASP A 13 2.34 25.48 -11.29
N LEU A 14 1.81 26.44 -10.52
CA LEU A 14 2.57 27.60 -10.07
C LEU A 14 3.42 27.29 -8.86
N THR A 15 4.66 27.79 -8.91
CA THR A 15 5.59 27.67 -7.78
C THR A 15 5.12 28.52 -6.60
N THR A 16 5.13 27.93 -5.40
CA THR A 16 4.84 28.66 -4.17
C THR A 16 6.14 29.18 -3.58
N ARG A 17 6.31 30.50 -3.56
CA ARG A 17 7.50 31.16 -3.00
C ARG A 17 7.51 31.06 -1.47
N SER A 18 6.41 31.46 -0.84
CA SER A 18 6.28 31.43 0.62
C SER A 18 4.83 31.38 1.09
N VAL A 19 4.63 30.77 2.25
CA VAL A 19 3.36 30.78 2.98
C VAL A 19 3.60 31.27 4.40
N THR A 20 2.96 32.37 4.77
CA THR A 20 2.99 32.89 6.14
C THR A 20 1.69 32.50 6.84
N LEU A 21 1.78 31.62 7.83
CA LEU A 21 0.64 31.18 8.63
C LEU A 21 0.47 32.11 9.85
N PHE A 22 -0.77 32.54 10.06
CA PHE A 22 -1.24 33.26 11.22
C PHE A 22 -2.22 32.39 12.02
N PRO A 23 -2.64 32.79 13.22
CA PRO A 23 -3.57 32.00 14.04
C PRO A 23 -4.92 31.70 13.39
N SER A 24 -5.39 32.53 12.47
CA SER A 24 -6.71 32.41 11.82
C SER A 24 -6.68 32.41 10.29
N ARG A 25 -5.52 32.65 9.67
CA ARG A 25 -5.39 32.83 8.22
C ARG A 25 -3.98 32.53 7.72
N ALA A 26 -3.83 32.43 6.41
CA ALA A 26 -2.54 32.28 5.75
C ALA A 26 -2.39 33.31 4.64
N GLN A 27 -1.20 33.91 4.53
CA GLN A 27 -0.81 34.66 3.35
C GLN A 27 0.02 33.74 2.45
N VAL A 28 -0.38 33.59 1.19
CA VAL A 28 0.30 32.78 0.19
C VAL A 28 0.91 33.71 -0.85
N VAL A 29 2.16 33.43 -1.23
CA VAL A 29 2.88 34.14 -2.28
C VAL A 29 3.31 33.12 -3.33
N ARG A 30 2.81 33.28 -4.55
CA ARG A 30 3.12 32.47 -5.73
C ARG A 30 3.98 33.29 -6.69
N GLU A 31 4.81 32.59 -7.44
CA GLU A 31 5.71 33.20 -8.42
C GLU A 31 5.49 32.56 -9.80
N LEU A 32 5.29 33.41 -10.79
CA LEU A 32 5.23 33.07 -12.21
C LEU A 32 6.49 33.66 -12.86
N LYS A 33 7.43 32.80 -13.22
CA LYS A 33 8.67 33.19 -13.87
C LYS A 33 8.57 33.09 -15.37
N ASP A 34 9.30 33.95 -16.06
CA ASP A 34 9.54 33.86 -17.51
C ASP A 34 8.24 33.83 -18.33
N VAL A 35 7.23 34.61 -17.94
CA VAL A 35 5.97 34.70 -18.67
C VAL A 35 6.24 35.35 -20.03
N SER A 36 6.00 34.61 -21.10
CA SER A 36 6.27 35.05 -22.47
C SER A 36 5.21 36.06 -22.93
N LEU A 37 5.63 37.27 -23.29
CA LEU A 37 4.76 38.36 -23.71
C LEU A 37 4.91 38.62 -25.20
N LYS A 38 3.80 39.02 -25.83
CA LYS A 38 3.81 39.59 -27.19
C LYS A 38 3.71 41.12 -27.11
N PRO A 39 4.26 41.88 -28.06
CA PRO A 39 4.06 43.33 -28.10
C PRO A 39 2.58 43.71 -28.07
N GLY A 40 2.22 44.67 -27.23
CA GLY A 40 0.85 45.14 -27.00
C GLY A 40 0.19 44.49 -25.78
N VAL A 41 -1.15 44.40 -25.83
CA VAL A 41 -1.96 43.93 -24.70
C VAL A 41 -1.90 42.41 -24.56
N ASN A 42 -1.49 41.94 -23.38
CA ASN A 42 -1.50 40.54 -22.98
C ASN A 42 -2.48 40.36 -21.82
N GLU A 43 -3.18 39.24 -21.82
CA GLU A 43 -4.12 38.84 -20.77
C GLU A 43 -3.66 37.51 -20.19
N ILE A 44 -3.29 37.51 -18.92
CA ILE A 44 -2.79 36.35 -18.19
C ILE A 44 -3.83 35.96 -17.15
N THR A 45 -4.36 34.76 -17.25
CA THR A 45 -5.39 34.26 -16.34
C THR A 45 -4.82 33.17 -15.45
N VAL A 46 -4.82 33.40 -14.14
CA VAL A 46 -4.45 32.40 -13.13
C VAL A 46 -5.72 31.76 -12.59
N ILE A 47 -5.91 30.47 -12.85
CA ILE A 47 -7.13 29.71 -12.55
C ILE A 47 -6.87 28.71 -11.42
N GLY A 48 -7.85 28.54 -10.52
CA GLY A 48 -7.82 27.47 -9.52
C GLY A 48 -7.41 27.92 -8.12
N LEU A 49 -7.54 29.23 -7.81
CA LEU A 49 -7.37 29.71 -6.44
C LEU A 49 -8.49 29.17 -5.55
N THR A 50 -8.15 28.85 -4.30
CA THR A 50 -9.11 28.29 -3.34
C THR A 50 -10.33 29.21 -3.17
N PRO A 51 -11.57 28.67 -3.07
CA PRO A 51 -12.76 29.49 -2.82
C PRO A 51 -12.73 30.22 -1.46
N THR A 52 -11.79 29.84 -0.60
CA THR A 52 -11.56 30.44 0.73
C THR A 52 -10.55 31.59 0.70
N VAL A 53 -10.16 32.07 -0.49
CA VAL A 53 -9.37 33.31 -0.66
C VAL A 53 -10.25 34.51 -0.34
N ASP A 54 -9.67 35.49 0.34
CA ASP A 54 -10.24 36.83 0.45
C ASP A 54 -9.99 37.61 -0.85
N GLU A 55 -11.03 37.89 -1.61
CA GLU A 55 -10.99 38.57 -2.91
C GLU A 55 -10.22 39.90 -2.85
N HIS A 56 -10.41 40.67 -1.77
CA HIS A 56 -9.79 41.99 -1.62
C HIS A 56 -8.31 41.93 -1.20
N SER A 57 -7.82 40.74 -0.86
CA SER A 57 -6.44 40.53 -0.45
C SER A 57 -5.50 40.23 -1.62
N ILE A 58 -6.05 39.98 -2.82
CA ILE A 58 -5.28 39.59 -4.01
C ILE A 58 -4.47 40.80 -4.51
N LYS A 59 -3.16 40.61 -4.62
CA LYS A 59 -2.22 41.59 -5.14
C LYS A 59 -1.28 40.94 -6.14
N VAL A 60 -0.96 41.68 -7.20
CA VAL A 60 -0.03 41.25 -8.25
C VAL A 60 1.08 42.28 -8.36
N GLU A 61 2.31 41.83 -8.23
CA GLU A 61 3.51 42.61 -8.48
C GLU A 61 4.19 42.07 -9.74
N GLY A 62 4.72 42.95 -10.59
CA GLY A 62 5.39 42.56 -11.83
C GLY A 62 6.79 43.13 -11.91
N THR A 63 7.75 42.32 -12.36
CA THR A 63 9.11 42.73 -12.66
C THR A 63 9.40 42.40 -14.13
N GLY A 64 9.83 43.39 -14.93
CA GLY A 64 10.13 43.19 -16.35
C GLY A 64 9.74 44.37 -17.23
N LEU A 65 9.63 44.12 -18.53
CA LEU A 65 9.39 45.14 -19.57
C LEU A 65 7.90 45.45 -19.83
N ALA A 66 6.99 45.05 -18.93
CA ALA A 66 5.55 45.21 -19.09
C ALA A 66 4.90 45.89 -17.88
N VAL A 67 3.83 46.65 -18.13
CA VAL A 67 3.07 47.40 -17.11
C VAL A 67 1.72 46.75 -16.88
N ILE A 68 1.37 46.50 -15.62
CA ILE A 68 0.06 45.98 -15.23
C ILE A 68 -0.99 47.08 -15.40
N SER A 69 -1.95 46.87 -16.30
CA SER A 69 -3.01 47.83 -16.60
C SER A 69 -4.27 47.61 -15.76
N ASN A 70 -4.67 46.35 -15.57
CA ASN A 70 -5.86 46.00 -14.83
C ASN A 70 -5.74 44.58 -14.26
N ILE A 71 -6.37 44.34 -13.10
CA ILE A 71 -6.48 43.05 -12.43
C ILE A 71 -7.97 42.83 -12.14
N THR A 72 -8.55 41.76 -12.68
CA THR A 72 -9.93 41.36 -12.40
C THR A 72 -9.97 39.98 -11.76
N VAL A 73 -10.87 39.80 -10.80
CA VAL A 73 -11.03 38.55 -10.06
C VAL A 73 -12.46 38.05 -10.28
N GLU A 74 -12.61 36.78 -10.66
CA GLU A 74 -13.91 36.18 -10.95
C GLU A 74 -14.03 34.81 -10.27
N LEU A 75 -15.18 34.55 -9.63
CA LEU A 75 -15.50 33.23 -9.12
C LEU A 75 -16.11 32.39 -10.25
N GLN A 76 -15.44 31.30 -10.61
CA GLN A 76 -15.87 30.41 -11.69
C GLN A 76 -16.09 28.98 -11.18
N SER A 77 -16.91 28.20 -11.88
CA SER A 77 -17.03 26.76 -11.61
C SER A 77 -15.70 26.06 -11.89
N ASN A 78 -15.32 25.13 -11.02
CA ASN A 78 -14.10 24.35 -11.22
C ASN A 78 -14.25 23.48 -12.47
N ARG A 79 -13.43 23.74 -13.49
CA ARG A 79 -13.41 23.02 -14.76
C ARG A 79 -12.46 21.83 -14.76
N ASP A 80 -11.68 21.66 -13.70
CA ASP A 80 -10.78 20.52 -13.58
C ASP A 80 -11.57 19.23 -13.30
N ILE A 81 -11.06 18.12 -13.83
CA ILE A 81 -11.62 16.77 -13.66
C ILE A 81 -10.85 16.08 -12.53
N TYR A 82 -11.56 15.46 -11.59
CA TYR A 82 -10.96 14.82 -10.42
C TYR A 82 -10.07 13.63 -10.82
N GLU A 83 -10.57 12.78 -11.71
CA GLU A 83 -9.89 11.58 -12.20
C GLU A 83 -8.58 11.89 -12.94
N ASP A 84 -8.50 13.03 -13.64
CA ASP A 84 -7.28 13.42 -14.38
C ASP A 84 -6.13 13.82 -13.44
N ILE A 85 -6.46 14.35 -12.26
CA ILE A 85 -5.45 14.79 -11.27
C ILE A 85 -5.08 13.67 -10.33
N TYR A 86 -6.08 12.88 -9.93
CA TYR A 86 -5.93 11.75 -9.04
C TYR A 86 -6.28 10.47 -9.80
N PRO A 87 -5.46 10.07 -10.78
CA PRO A 87 -5.70 8.83 -11.50
C PRO A 87 -5.67 7.67 -10.51
N ASP A 88 -6.65 6.78 -10.63
CA ASP A 88 -6.66 5.51 -9.94
C ASP A 88 -5.53 4.67 -10.56
N SER A 89 -4.34 4.73 -9.95
CA SER A 89 -3.06 4.24 -10.52
C SER A 89 -2.99 2.74 -10.82
N ASP A 90 -4.06 1.98 -10.60
CA ASP A 90 -4.03 0.52 -10.69
C ASP A 90 -5.19 0.02 -11.56
N ASN A 91 -5.18 0.38 -12.85
CA ASN A 91 -5.88 -0.42 -13.85
C ASN A 91 -5.03 -1.68 -14.18
N ASP A 92 -4.49 -2.34 -13.16
CA ASP A 92 -3.84 -3.64 -13.26
C ASP A 92 -4.95 -4.69 -13.42
N SER A 93 -5.48 -4.71 -14.62
CA SER A 93 -6.32 -5.76 -15.17
C SER A 93 -5.48 -7.00 -15.54
N ASP A 94 -4.50 -7.35 -14.70
CA ASP A 94 -3.74 -8.60 -14.80
C ASP A 94 -4.25 -9.58 -13.75
N GLU A 95 -5.54 -9.92 -13.87
CA GLU A 95 -6.10 -11.14 -13.28
C GLU A 95 -6.25 -12.20 -14.36
N THR A 96 -5.15 -12.59 -15.00
CA THR A 96 -5.06 -13.94 -15.53
C THR A 96 -4.96 -14.87 -14.34
N SER A 97 -6.12 -15.23 -13.79
CA SER A 97 -6.26 -16.31 -12.83
C SER A 97 -5.84 -17.59 -13.54
N ASP A 98 -4.56 -17.91 -13.47
CA ASP A 98 -4.05 -19.23 -13.83
C ASP A 98 -4.65 -20.21 -12.83
N GLU A 99 -5.87 -20.66 -13.12
CA GLU A 99 -6.56 -21.68 -12.36
C GLU A 99 -5.85 -23.01 -12.61
N GLU A 100 -4.72 -23.23 -11.94
CA GLU A 100 -4.15 -24.57 -11.84
C GLU A 100 -5.19 -25.48 -11.20
N GLN A 101 -5.80 -26.34 -12.03
CA GLN A 101 -6.77 -27.32 -11.60
C GLN A 101 -6.03 -28.42 -10.84
N ILE A 102 -6.34 -28.54 -9.55
CA ILE A 102 -5.80 -29.62 -8.72
C ILE A 102 -6.57 -30.91 -9.09
N LEU A 103 -5.95 -31.77 -9.88
CA LEU A 103 -6.50 -33.06 -10.31
C LEU A 103 -6.98 -33.91 -9.12
N ASP A 104 -8.21 -34.43 -9.22
CA ASP A 104 -8.79 -35.32 -8.22
C ASP A 104 -8.13 -36.71 -8.29
N PRO A 105 -7.49 -37.20 -7.20
CA PRO A 105 -6.88 -38.51 -7.15
C PRO A 105 -7.83 -39.69 -7.42
N ASN A 106 -9.15 -39.48 -7.34
CA ASN A 106 -10.15 -40.52 -7.60
C ASN A 106 -10.65 -40.56 -9.06
N ALA A 107 -10.30 -39.58 -9.91
CA ALA A 107 -10.88 -39.47 -11.25
C ALA A 107 -10.38 -40.53 -12.25
N SER A 108 -9.30 -41.27 -11.95
CA SER A 108 -8.73 -42.28 -12.84
C SER A 108 -7.97 -43.34 -12.05
N GLN A 109 -8.69 -44.29 -11.45
CA GLN A 109 -8.04 -45.44 -10.82
C GLN A 109 -7.90 -46.59 -11.81
N GLU A 110 -6.75 -46.64 -12.46
CA GLU A 110 -6.28 -47.88 -13.05
C GLU A 110 -5.51 -48.67 -11.99
N ASP A 111 -5.77 -49.97 -11.89
CA ASP A 111 -4.95 -50.87 -11.08
C ASP A 111 -3.50 -50.79 -11.55
N ALA A 112 -2.56 -50.71 -10.60
CA ALA A 112 -1.14 -50.78 -10.92
C ALA A 112 -0.85 -52.03 -11.77
N ALA A 113 0.03 -51.90 -12.78
CA ALA A 113 0.32 -52.97 -13.73
C ALA A 113 0.65 -54.31 -13.04
N GLU A 114 1.36 -54.25 -11.91
CA GLU A 114 1.70 -55.42 -11.09
C GLU A 114 0.47 -56.11 -10.46
N LEU A 115 -0.49 -55.33 -9.92
CA LEU A 115 -1.74 -55.88 -9.36
C LEU A 115 -2.58 -56.55 -10.44
N LYS A 116 -2.63 -55.95 -11.64
CA LYS A 116 -3.32 -56.51 -12.79
C LYS A 116 -2.70 -57.83 -13.24
N GLN A 117 -1.36 -57.91 -13.28
CA GLN A 117 -0.64 -59.14 -13.60
C GLN A 117 -0.91 -60.26 -12.58
N VAL A 118 -0.85 -59.96 -11.28
CA VAL A 118 -1.12 -60.95 -10.23
C VAL A 118 -2.57 -61.45 -10.28
N ARG A 119 -3.54 -60.57 -10.54
CA ARG A 119 -4.95 -60.95 -10.76
C ARG A 119 -5.10 -61.88 -11.96
N GLN A 120 -4.43 -61.59 -13.07
CA GLN A 120 -4.44 -62.46 -14.26
C GLN A 120 -3.81 -63.83 -13.95
N GLN A 121 -2.71 -63.86 -13.20
CA GLN A 121 -2.07 -65.12 -12.75
C GLN A 121 -3.00 -65.93 -11.85
N LEU A 122 -3.73 -65.29 -10.93
CA LEU A 122 -4.70 -65.97 -10.08
C LEU A 122 -5.85 -66.59 -10.88
N VAL A 123 -6.33 -65.90 -11.92
CA VAL A 123 -7.33 -66.47 -12.84
C VAL A 123 -6.77 -67.71 -13.53
N ALA A 124 -5.58 -67.62 -14.12
CA ALA A 124 -4.95 -68.76 -14.79
C ALA A 124 -4.72 -69.97 -13.86
N LEU A 125 -4.27 -69.73 -12.61
CA LEU A 125 -4.07 -70.79 -11.62
C LEU A 125 -5.40 -71.42 -11.16
N ARG A 126 -6.49 -70.64 -11.07
CA ARG A 126 -7.83 -71.16 -10.78
C ARG A 126 -8.38 -72.01 -11.93
N ASP A 127 -8.10 -71.62 -13.16
CA ASP A 127 -8.44 -72.43 -14.35
C ASP A 127 -7.66 -73.75 -14.36
N GLU A 128 -6.37 -73.71 -14.02
CA GLU A 128 -5.51 -74.89 -13.89
C GLU A 128 -5.99 -75.81 -12.75
N GLN A 129 -6.39 -75.25 -11.61
CA GLN A 129 -6.98 -76.02 -10.51
C GLN A 129 -8.27 -76.73 -10.94
N THR A 130 -9.11 -76.05 -11.73
CA THR A 130 -10.35 -76.63 -12.24
C THR A 130 -10.06 -77.80 -13.18
N ARG A 131 -9.04 -77.66 -14.04
CA ARG A 131 -8.57 -78.74 -14.91
C ARG A 131 -8.01 -79.93 -14.12
N ALA A 132 -7.20 -79.69 -13.08
CA ALA A 132 -6.66 -80.75 -12.23
C ALA A 132 -7.76 -81.49 -11.46
N LYS A 133 -8.79 -80.77 -10.98
CA LYS A 133 -9.98 -81.37 -10.35
C LYS A 133 -10.78 -82.25 -11.31
N GLU A 134 -10.92 -81.85 -12.57
CA GLU A 134 -11.58 -82.68 -13.58
C GLU A 134 -10.79 -83.96 -13.87
N SER A 135 -9.45 -83.88 -13.96
CA SER A 135 -8.60 -85.07 -14.11
C SER A 135 -8.71 -86.03 -12.91
N LEU A 136 -8.83 -85.49 -11.69
CA LEU A 136 -9.10 -86.28 -10.49
C LEU A 136 -10.46 -86.97 -10.54
N ALA A 137 -11.52 -86.21 -10.87
CA ALA A 137 -12.87 -86.76 -11.02
C ALA A 137 -12.92 -87.83 -12.12
N SER A 138 -12.18 -87.64 -13.22
CA SER A 138 -12.03 -88.62 -14.29
C SER A 138 -11.33 -89.90 -13.82
N ALA A 139 -10.25 -89.81 -13.05
CA ALA A 139 -9.57 -90.97 -12.46
C ALA A 139 -10.49 -91.72 -11.46
N GLU A 140 -11.22 -91.00 -10.60
CA GLU A 140 -12.22 -91.59 -9.69
C GLU A 140 -13.34 -92.31 -10.45
N ASN A 141 -13.82 -91.73 -11.54
CA ASN A 141 -14.85 -92.35 -12.38
C ASN A 141 -14.32 -93.60 -13.10
N ARG A 142 -13.08 -93.57 -13.62
CA ARG A 142 -12.41 -94.75 -14.18
C ARG A 142 -12.23 -95.86 -13.15
N LEU A 143 -11.88 -95.52 -11.91
CA LEU A 143 -11.80 -96.48 -10.81
C LEU A 143 -13.15 -97.14 -10.54
N LYS A 144 -14.24 -96.38 -10.49
CA LYS A 144 -15.61 -96.92 -10.32
C LYS A 144 -15.98 -97.89 -11.43
N ILE A 145 -15.63 -97.57 -12.69
CA ILE A 145 -15.88 -98.45 -13.84
C ILE A 145 -15.06 -99.74 -13.73
N LEU A 146 -13.78 -99.64 -13.37
CA LEU A 146 -12.92 -100.81 -13.16
C LEU A 146 -13.42 -101.69 -12.01
N ASP A 147 -13.81 -101.11 -10.87
CA ASP A 147 -14.36 -101.86 -9.73
C ASP A 147 -15.70 -102.53 -10.07
N ALA A 148 -16.53 -101.91 -10.93
CA ALA A 148 -17.75 -102.54 -11.44
C ALA A 148 -17.45 -103.69 -12.42
N TYR A 149 -16.46 -103.53 -13.31
CA TYR A 149 -15.98 -104.58 -14.21
C TYR A 149 -15.43 -105.78 -13.42
N GLY A 150 -14.63 -105.53 -12.39
CA GLY A 150 -14.10 -106.59 -11.52
C GLY A 150 -15.19 -107.40 -10.80
N LYS A 151 -16.33 -106.78 -10.46
CA LYS A 151 -17.48 -107.47 -9.87
C LYS A 151 -18.22 -108.36 -10.87
N HIS A 152 -18.50 -107.84 -12.07
CA HIS A 152 -19.18 -108.62 -13.12
C HIS A 152 -18.34 -109.78 -13.66
N MET A 153 -17.01 -109.64 -13.69
CA MET A 153 -16.10 -110.70 -14.13
C MET A 153 -16.00 -111.88 -13.16
N ALA A 154 -16.37 -111.71 -11.89
CA ALA A 154 -16.41 -112.81 -10.91
C ALA A 154 -17.65 -113.72 -11.08
N GLU A 155 -18.60 -113.35 -11.93
CA GLU A 155 -19.90 -114.03 -12.12
C GLU A 155 -19.98 -114.82 -13.46
N GLU A 156 -18.99 -114.73 -14.36
CA GLU A 156 -19.05 -115.29 -15.73
C GLU A 156 -18.13 -116.53 -15.90
N ASP A 157 -18.72 -117.71 -16.17
CA ASP A 157 -18.00 -118.99 -16.34
C ASP A 157 -17.40 -119.13 -17.76
N GLY A 158 -16.07 -119.19 -17.87
CA GLY A 158 -15.37 -119.65 -19.09
C GLY A 158 -14.25 -118.77 -19.65
N THR A 159 -13.86 -117.67 -18.97
CA THR A 159 -12.80 -116.75 -19.41
C THR A 159 -11.45 -117.02 -18.74
N ASP A 160 -10.35 -116.61 -19.39
CA ASP A 160 -8.98 -116.69 -18.85
C ASP A 160 -8.83 -115.74 -17.65
N ILE A 161 -9.03 -116.29 -16.44
CA ILE A 161 -9.02 -115.58 -15.16
C ILE A 161 -7.67 -114.90 -14.92
N VAL A 162 -6.56 -115.57 -15.23
CA VAL A 162 -5.21 -115.07 -14.92
C VAL A 162 -4.85 -113.87 -15.81
N GLY A 163 -5.03 -114.00 -17.13
CA GLY A 163 -4.76 -112.90 -18.06
C GLY A 163 -5.68 -111.69 -17.88
N SER A 164 -6.91 -111.90 -17.41
CA SER A 164 -7.87 -110.82 -17.14
C SER A 164 -7.59 -110.09 -15.83
N LEU A 165 -7.12 -110.80 -14.79
CA LEU A 165 -6.67 -110.21 -13.54
C LEU A 165 -5.42 -109.35 -13.73
N ASP A 166 -4.50 -109.77 -14.59
CA ASP A 166 -3.30 -109.00 -14.94
C ASP A 166 -3.65 -107.70 -15.70
N LYS A 167 -4.62 -107.75 -16.62
CA LYS A 167 -5.17 -106.55 -17.29
C LYS A 167 -5.85 -105.61 -16.30
N TYR A 168 -6.63 -106.14 -15.36
CA TYR A 168 -7.25 -105.33 -14.31
C TYR A 168 -6.21 -104.67 -13.40
N ARG A 169 -5.20 -105.44 -12.96
CA ARG A 169 -4.12 -104.95 -12.10
C ARG A 169 -3.33 -103.82 -12.78
N THR A 170 -2.96 -104.01 -14.04
CA THR A 170 -2.22 -103.00 -14.82
C THR A 170 -3.05 -101.74 -15.07
N GLU A 171 -4.34 -101.86 -15.41
CA GLU A 171 -5.21 -100.68 -15.56
C GLU A 171 -5.52 -99.98 -14.23
N ARG A 172 -5.64 -100.72 -13.11
CA ARG A 172 -5.81 -100.16 -11.77
C ARG A 172 -4.55 -99.41 -11.30
N GLU A 173 -3.37 -99.94 -11.60
CA GLU A 173 -2.08 -99.30 -11.32
C GLU A 173 -1.96 -97.97 -12.08
N LYS A 174 -2.32 -97.93 -13.38
CA LYS A 174 -2.38 -96.69 -14.16
C LYS A 174 -3.34 -95.66 -13.58
N VAL A 175 -4.55 -96.08 -13.19
CA VAL A 175 -5.55 -95.16 -12.58
C VAL A 175 -5.07 -94.64 -11.23
N PHE A 176 -4.38 -95.47 -10.43
CA PHE A 176 -3.80 -95.05 -9.17
C PHE A 176 -2.68 -94.02 -9.37
N ASP A 177 -1.80 -94.24 -10.34
CA ASP A 177 -0.72 -93.29 -10.68
C ASP A 177 -1.27 -91.96 -11.20
N ASP A 178 -2.28 -91.99 -12.07
CA ASP A 178 -2.99 -90.80 -12.57
C ASP A 178 -3.65 -90.02 -11.42
N HIS A 179 -4.34 -90.72 -10.52
CA HIS A 179 -4.97 -90.11 -9.34
C HIS A 179 -3.94 -89.49 -8.40
N MET A 180 -2.86 -90.21 -8.08
CA MET A 180 -1.79 -89.70 -7.22
C MET A 180 -1.06 -88.51 -7.84
N THR A 181 -0.90 -88.49 -9.16
CA THR A 181 -0.33 -87.36 -9.89
C THR A 181 -1.25 -86.15 -9.83
N GLY A 182 -2.55 -86.34 -10.11
CA GLY A 182 -3.55 -85.26 -10.00
C GLY A 182 -3.67 -84.69 -8.59
N VAL A 183 -3.53 -85.51 -7.53
CA VAL A 183 -3.58 -85.04 -6.13
C VAL A 183 -2.37 -84.16 -5.81
N LYS A 184 -1.18 -84.56 -6.29
CA LYS A 184 0.05 -83.75 -6.12
C LYS A 184 -0.06 -82.42 -6.86
N GLU A 185 -0.47 -82.45 -8.13
CA GLU A 185 -0.65 -81.25 -8.95
C GLU A 185 -1.70 -80.30 -8.33
N SER A 186 -2.85 -80.82 -7.91
CA SER A 186 -3.91 -80.04 -7.26
C SER A 186 -3.42 -79.36 -5.97
N ARG A 187 -2.62 -80.07 -5.15
CA ARG A 187 -2.00 -79.52 -3.94
C ARG A 187 -0.99 -78.42 -4.27
N ASP A 188 -0.14 -78.63 -5.27
CA ASP A 188 0.89 -77.66 -5.65
C ASP A 188 0.26 -76.40 -6.27
N ILE A 189 -0.79 -76.54 -7.07
CA ILE A 189 -1.58 -75.41 -7.61
C ILE A 189 -2.27 -74.65 -6.47
N LEU A 190 -2.83 -75.34 -5.47
CA LEU A 190 -3.43 -74.71 -4.29
C LEU A 190 -2.43 -73.83 -3.52
N LEU A 191 -1.21 -74.32 -3.32
CA LEU A 191 -0.14 -73.55 -2.67
C LEU A 191 0.21 -72.30 -3.49
N ARG A 192 0.34 -72.41 -4.81
CA ARG A 192 0.59 -71.26 -5.70
C ARG A 192 -0.55 -70.24 -5.66
N ILE A 193 -1.81 -70.68 -5.59
CA ILE A 193 -2.97 -69.78 -5.42
C ILE A 193 -2.87 -69.05 -4.07
N GLU A 194 -2.51 -69.75 -2.99
CA GLU A 194 -2.35 -69.13 -1.67
C GLU A 194 -1.22 -68.08 -1.66
N GLU A 195 -0.09 -68.38 -2.31
CA GLU A 195 1.01 -67.43 -2.45
C GLU A 195 0.61 -66.20 -3.28
N ALA A 196 -0.03 -66.40 -4.44
CA ALA A 196 -0.47 -65.30 -5.30
C ALA A 196 -1.56 -64.44 -4.64
N THR A 197 -2.46 -65.02 -3.84
CA THR A 197 -3.46 -64.26 -3.06
C THR A 197 -2.83 -63.45 -1.93
N LYS A 198 -1.77 -63.94 -1.27
CA LYS A 198 -0.98 -63.15 -0.31
C LYS A 198 -0.31 -61.95 -0.99
N VAL A 199 0.21 -62.13 -2.22
CA VAL A 199 0.77 -61.02 -3.00
C VAL A 199 -0.32 -60.01 -3.39
N GLU A 200 -1.47 -60.48 -3.88
CA GLU A 200 -2.59 -59.59 -4.24
C GLU A 200 -3.05 -58.74 -3.04
N THR A 201 -3.28 -59.37 -1.89
CA THR A 201 -3.73 -58.67 -0.68
C THR A 201 -2.72 -57.63 -0.20
N ARG A 202 -1.41 -57.93 -0.29
CA ARG A 202 -0.35 -56.96 0.01
C ARG A 202 -0.38 -55.76 -0.93
N LEU A 203 -0.44 -56.00 -2.25
CA LEU A 203 -0.47 -54.94 -3.26
C LEU A 203 -1.73 -54.06 -3.13
N VAL A 204 -2.89 -54.65 -2.86
CA VAL A 204 -4.14 -53.91 -2.58
C VAL A 204 -3.99 -53.02 -1.34
N ALA A 205 -3.38 -53.53 -0.27
CA ALA A 205 -3.16 -52.76 0.94
C ALA A 205 -2.20 -51.57 0.72
N GLU A 206 -1.14 -51.78 -0.07
CA GLU A 206 -0.19 -50.72 -0.46
C GLU A 206 -0.87 -49.65 -1.32
N ALA A 207 -1.67 -50.05 -2.31
CA ALA A 207 -2.45 -49.15 -3.15
C ALA A 207 -3.47 -48.33 -2.33
N ALA A 208 -4.21 -48.97 -1.43
CA ALA A 208 -5.16 -48.29 -0.54
C ALA A 208 -4.46 -47.29 0.40
N LYS A 209 -3.26 -47.62 0.90
CA LYS A 209 -2.45 -46.71 1.72
C LYS A 209 -1.95 -45.51 0.91
N ALA A 210 -1.50 -45.74 -0.33
CA ALA A 210 -1.08 -44.68 -1.24
C ALA A 210 -2.24 -43.72 -1.56
N GLN A 211 -3.42 -44.26 -1.88
CA GLN A 211 -4.60 -43.47 -2.19
C GLN A 211 -5.09 -42.64 -0.99
N ARG A 212 -5.12 -43.21 0.22
CA ARG A 212 -5.45 -42.44 1.44
C ARG A 212 -4.49 -41.27 1.66
N LYS A 213 -3.19 -41.46 1.38
CA LYS A 213 -2.20 -40.37 1.45
C LYS A 213 -2.45 -39.32 0.36
N ALA A 214 -2.73 -39.74 -0.87
CA ALA A 214 -3.03 -38.85 -1.98
C ALA A 214 -4.27 -37.99 -1.72
N VAL A 215 -5.38 -38.60 -1.27
CA VAL A 215 -6.61 -37.89 -0.91
C VAL A 215 -6.38 -36.89 0.24
N LYS A 216 -5.63 -37.29 1.28
CA LYS A 216 -5.28 -36.38 2.38
C LYS A 216 -4.40 -35.21 1.90
N ALA A 217 -3.45 -35.47 1.01
CA ALA A 217 -2.61 -34.42 0.41
C ALA A 217 -3.44 -33.47 -0.46
N TRP A 218 -4.36 -34.00 -1.27
CA TRP A 218 -5.27 -33.23 -2.10
C TRP A 218 -6.19 -32.32 -1.28
N LEU A 219 -6.85 -32.85 -0.24
CA LEU A 219 -7.68 -32.05 0.67
C LEU A 219 -6.89 -30.94 1.36
N LYS A 220 -5.64 -31.22 1.75
CA LYS A 220 -4.75 -30.20 2.34
C LYS A 220 -4.40 -29.12 1.31
N ALA A 221 -4.04 -29.51 0.09
CA ALA A 221 -3.71 -28.60 -1.00
C ALA A 221 -4.90 -27.70 -1.40
N GLN A 222 -6.11 -28.27 -1.45
CA GLN A 222 -7.34 -27.53 -1.73
C GLN A 222 -7.64 -26.52 -0.60
N LYS A 223 -7.49 -26.92 0.66
CA LYS A 223 -7.67 -26.02 1.81
C LYS A 223 -6.64 -24.89 1.80
N THR A 224 -5.37 -25.18 1.51
CA THR A 224 -4.33 -24.14 1.41
C THR A 224 -4.64 -23.16 0.28
N LYS A 225 -5.04 -23.64 -0.91
CA LYS A 225 -5.45 -22.80 -2.04
C LYS A 225 -6.63 -21.89 -1.67
N GLN A 226 -7.67 -22.43 -1.02
CA GLN A 226 -8.80 -21.62 -0.53
C GLN A 226 -8.37 -20.57 0.52
N THR A 227 -7.49 -20.93 1.46
CA THR A 227 -6.99 -19.97 2.45
C THR A 227 -6.12 -18.88 1.83
N GLU A 228 -5.34 -19.20 0.80
CA GLU A 228 -4.54 -18.23 0.07
C GLU A 228 -5.41 -17.30 -0.76
N GLN A 229 -6.43 -17.83 -1.45
CA GLN A 229 -7.38 -17.04 -2.22
C GLN A 229 -8.14 -16.07 -1.32
N THR A 230 -8.74 -16.56 -0.23
CA THR A 230 -9.43 -15.70 0.75
C THR A 230 -8.51 -14.63 1.36
N LYS A 231 -7.22 -14.94 1.58
CA LYS A 231 -6.23 -13.96 2.05
C LYS A 231 -5.90 -12.91 0.98
N LYS A 232 -5.78 -13.31 -0.30
CA LYS A 232 -5.60 -12.40 -1.44
C LYS A 232 -6.82 -11.48 -1.58
N ASP A 233 -8.03 -12.05 -1.55
CA ASP A 233 -9.29 -11.31 -1.65
C ASP A 233 -9.44 -10.32 -0.49
N ARG A 234 -9.10 -10.72 0.74
CA ARG A 234 -9.11 -9.82 1.90
C ARG A 234 -8.14 -8.66 1.74
N ARG A 235 -6.91 -8.91 1.25
CA ARG A 235 -5.92 -7.85 0.97
C ARG A 235 -6.42 -6.88 -0.10
N LYS A 236 -6.99 -7.39 -1.19
CA LYS A 236 -7.60 -6.57 -2.26
C LYS A 236 -8.74 -5.72 -1.71
N ALA A 237 -9.62 -6.30 -0.88
CA ALA A 237 -10.73 -5.57 -0.27
C ALA A 237 -10.26 -4.49 0.72
N GLU A 238 -9.22 -4.75 1.52
CA GLU A 238 -8.59 -3.74 2.39
C GLU A 238 -7.97 -2.60 1.58
N GLN A 239 -7.24 -2.92 0.51
CA GLN A 239 -6.68 -1.93 -0.41
C GLN A 239 -7.78 -1.09 -1.08
N GLN A 240 -8.87 -1.71 -1.55
CA GLN A 240 -10.01 -0.99 -2.13
C GLN A 240 -10.71 -0.08 -1.10
N LYS A 241 -10.87 -0.53 0.14
CA LYS A 241 -11.42 0.30 1.22
C LYS A 241 -10.52 1.49 1.54
N GLU A 242 -9.21 1.29 1.62
CA GLU A 242 -8.24 2.36 1.85
C GLU A 242 -8.26 3.38 0.69
N LYS A 243 -8.27 2.90 -0.55
CA LYS A 243 -8.42 3.75 -1.74
C LYS A 243 -9.72 4.55 -1.71
N ALA A 244 -10.84 3.92 -1.37
CA ALA A 244 -12.13 4.60 -1.24
C ALA A 244 -12.13 5.66 -0.12
N ARG A 245 -11.46 5.37 1.01
CA ARG A 245 -11.24 6.33 2.09
C ARG A 245 -10.45 7.54 1.61
N VAL A 246 -9.28 7.31 0.99
CA VAL A 246 -8.42 8.38 0.44
C VAL A 246 -9.18 9.19 -0.61
N ARG A 247 -9.97 8.55 -1.47
CA ARG A 247 -10.83 9.23 -2.45
C ARG A 247 -11.86 10.13 -1.76
N THR A 248 -12.58 9.61 -0.77
CA THR A 248 -13.57 10.38 0.00
C THR A 248 -12.91 11.58 0.71
N GLU A 249 -11.73 11.38 1.29
CA GLU A 249 -10.96 12.46 1.92
C GLU A 249 -10.52 13.52 0.91
N ARG A 250 -10.03 13.14 -0.28
CA ARG A 250 -9.64 14.07 -1.35
C ARG A 250 -10.84 14.82 -1.94
N GLU A 251 -11.95 14.13 -2.17
CA GLU A 251 -13.21 14.73 -2.66
C GLU A 251 -13.74 15.80 -1.70
N LYS A 252 -13.52 15.65 -0.39
CA LYS A 252 -13.89 16.66 0.61
C LYS A 252 -13.19 18.00 0.40
N PHE A 253 -11.96 17.99 -0.11
CA PHE A 253 -11.18 19.20 -0.40
C PHE A 253 -11.26 19.61 -1.88
N TRP A 254 -12.08 18.92 -2.68
CA TRP A 254 -12.29 19.25 -4.08
C TRP A 254 -13.23 20.46 -4.21
N PRO A 255 -12.75 21.60 -4.73
CA PRO A 255 -13.56 22.81 -4.80
C PRO A 255 -14.54 22.69 -5.98
N ARG A 256 -15.82 23.02 -5.75
CA ARG A 256 -16.81 23.16 -6.83
C ARG A 256 -16.68 24.47 -7.59
N GLN A 257 -16.13 25.48 -6.93
CA GLN A 257 -15.88 26.82 -7.45
C GLN A 257 -14.45 27.23 -7.08
N CYS A 258 -13.79 27.96 -7.97
CA CYS A 258 -12.45 28.49 -7.76
C CYS A 258 -12.37 29.91 -8.31
N TYR A 259 -11.53 30.74 -7.71
CA TYR A 259 -11.27 32.07 -8.25
C TYR A 259 -10.31 31.99 -9.44
N ALA A 260 -10.58 32.84 -10.43
CA ALA A 260 -9.71 33.14 -11.55
C ALA A 260 -9.28 34.61 -11.48
N VAL A 261 -7.98 34.87 -11.61
CA VAL A 261 -7.42 36.23 -11.61
C VAL A 261 -6.93 36.52 -13.02
N CYS A 262 -7.58 37.46 -13.70
CA CYS A 262 -7.15 37.93 -15.02
C CYS A 262 -6.32 39.21 -14.85
N ILE A 263 -5.08 39.15 -15.32
CA ILE A 263 -4.10 40.21 -15.25
C ILE A 263 -3.90 40.71 -16.68
N THR A 264 -4.19 41.99 -16.91
CA THR A 264 -3.92 42.62 -18.20
C THR A 264 -2.61 43.38 -18.13
N LEU A 265 -1.69 43.05 -19.02
CA LEU A 265 -0.37 43.66 -19.14
C LEU A 265 -0.27 44.38 -20.47
N ASP A 266 0.36 45.55 -20.48
CA ASP A 266 0.78 46.22 -21.70
C ASP A 266 2.30 46.08 -21.86
N ALA A 267 2.72 45.37 -22.90
CA ALA A 267 4.11 45.11 -23.23
C ALA A 267 4.54 46.00 -24.40
N THR A 268 5.15 47.14 -24.12
CA THR A 268 5.62 48.06 -25.15
C THR A 268 6.96 47.58 -25.70
N ALA A 269 7.06 47.38 -27.02
CA ALA A 269 8.29 46.92 -27.66
C ALA A 269 9.42 47.97 -27.71
N PHE A 270 9.19 49.22 -27.28
CA PHE A 270 10.18 50.29 -27.40
C PHE A 270 9.90 51.45 -26.45
N THR A 271 10.75 51.66 -25.44
CA THR A 271 11.12 53.01 -25.01
C THR A 271 12.60 53.19 -25.32
N PRO A 272 12.99 54.07 -26.26
CA PRO A 272 14.41 54.37 -26.40
C PRO A 272 14.82 55.05 -25.10
N MET A 273 15.87 54.54 -24.47
CA MET A 273 16.57 55.22 -23.39
C MET A 273 16.79 56.65 -23.84
N SER A 274 16.03 57.58 -23.27
CA SER A 274 16.09 59.00 -23.61
C SER A 274 17.43 59.51 -23.12
N SER A 275 18.39 59.49 -24.04
CA SER A 275 19.64 60.22 -23.90
C SER A 275 19.32 61.70 -24.02
N ARG A 276 18.89 62.32 -22.90
CA ARG A 276 19.01 63.76 -22.64
C ARG A 276 18.69 64.11 -21.18
N ARG A 277 19.77 64.52 -20.51
CA ARG A 277 19.91 65.51 -19.43
C ARG A 277 19.68 65.07 -17.98
N ASN A 278 20.83 65.00 -17.29
CA ASN A 278 21.03 65.38 -15.89
C ASN A 278 19.98 66.38 -15.38
N SER A 279 19.36 66.09 -14.24
CA SER A 279 19.24 66.99 -13.08
C SER A 279 18.72 66.22 -11.85
N VAL A 280 19.64 65.99 -10.91
CA VAL A 280 19.54 65.89 -9.44
C VAL A 280 18.16 65.73 -8.76
N SER A 281 18.03 64.70 -7.90
CA SER A 281 17.60 64.80 -6.49
C SER A 281 17.77 63.45 -5.75
N SER A 282 17.83 63.52 -4.42
CA SER A 282 18.57 62.68 -3.44
C SER A 282 18.22 61.19 -3.29
N ASP A 283 19.23 60.47 -2.77
CA ASP A 283 19.20 59.25 -1.95
C ASP A 283 18.52 57.97 -2.46
N LEU A 284 19.32 57.09 -3.09
CA LEU A 284 19.34 55.67 -2.73
C LEU A 284 20.64 54.97 -3.19
N VAL A 285 21.01 53.94 -2.42
CA VAL A 285 22.23 53.15 -2.41
C VAL A 285 22.62 52.56 -3.79
N LYS A 286 23.89 52.76 -4.19
CA LYS A 286 24.55 52.07 -5.31
C LYS A 286 24.85 50.61 -4.93
N VAL A 287 24.30 49.67 -5.68
CA VAL A 287 24.85 48.31 -5.83
C VAL A 287 25.44 48.21 -7.24
N PRO A 288 26.67 47.70 -7.42
CA PRO A 288 27.32 47.69 -8.73
C PRO A 288 26.67 46.65 -9.63
N VAL A 289 26.13 47.08 -10.77
CA VAL A 289 25.78 46.19 -11.88
C VAL A 289 27.08 45.85 -12.61
N ALA A 290 27.49 44.59 -12.49
CA ALA A 290 28.49 44.00 -13.36
C ALA A 290 27.96 44.06 -14.81
N GLY A 291 28.81 44.53 -15.72
CA GLY A 291 28.45 44.68 -17.12
C GLY A 291 28.05 43.37 -17.76
N SER A 292 26.90 43.39 -18.43
CA SER A 292 26.58 42.55 -19.57
C SER A 292 25.94 43.46 -20.62
N ASP A 293 26.74 43.90 -21.58
CA ASP A 293 26.27 44.31 -22.90
C ASP A 293 25.69 43.06 -23.58
N ASP A 294 24.50 42.65 -23.19
CA ASP A 294 23.71 41.69 -23.96
C ASP A 294 22.56 42.46 -24.61
N ALA A 295 22.69 42.63 -25.93
CA ALA A 295 21.60 43.08 -26.77
C ALA A 295 20.43 42.09 -26.59
N VAL A 296 19.38 42.53 -25.90
CA VAL A 296 18.13 41.77 -25.76
C VAL A 296 17.56 41.59 -27.16
N ASP A 297 17.54 40.33 -27.63
CA ASP A 297 16.88 39.96 -28.88
C ASP A 297 15.39 40.37 -28.77
N PRO A 298 14.85 41.21 -29.66
CA PRO A 298 13.46 41.71 -29.59
C PRO A 298 12.39 40.62 -29.80
N SER A 299 12.81 39.36 -29.84
CA SER A 299 11.99 38.17 -30.05
C SER A 299 11.45 37.55 -28.76
N GLN A 300 11.94 37.94 -27.57
CA GLN A 300 11.49 37.40 -26.27
C GLN A 300 11.28 38.52 -25.24
N LEU A 301 10.08 39.13 -25.22
CA LEU A 301 9.65 39.92 -24.06
C LEU A 301 9.19 38.95 -22.98
N THR A 302 9.86 38.90 -21.84
CA THR A 302 9.43 38.13 -20.68
C THR A 302 9.15 39.03 -19.48
N CYS A 303 8.29 38.57 -18.57
CA CYS A 303 8.11 39.20 -17.26
C CYS A 303 7.95 38.17 -16.16
N ASP A 304 8.32 38.56 -14.95
CA ASP A 304 8.05 37.81 -13.73
C ASP A 304 6.88 38.45 -12.99
N LEU A 305 5.92 37.64 -12.54
CA LEU A 305 4.78 38.09 -11.75
C LEU A 305 4.78 37.40 -10.38
N VAL A 306 4.53 38.16 -9.34
CA VAL A 306 4.35 37.68 -7.97
C VAL A 306 2.89 37.91 -7.59
N LEU A 307 2.17 36.82 -7.37
CA LEU A 307 0.77 36.83 -6.93
C LEU A 307 0.73 36.57 -5.42
N SER A 308 0.15 37.49 -4.65
CA SER A 308 -0.03 37.32 -3.20
C SER A 308 -1.49 37.45 -2.81
N TYR A 309 -1.93 36.61 -1.88
CA TYR A 309 -3.33 36.57 -1.41
C TYR A 309 -3.41 35.98 0.00
N VAL A 310 -4.55 36.19 0.64
CA VAL A 310 -4.85 35.69 1.99
C VAL A 310 -6.00 34.70 1.92
N THR A 311 -5.90 33.61 2.69
CA THR A 311 -6.97 32.62 2.85
C THR A 311 -7.28 32.35 4.32
N THR A 312 -8.56 32.13 4.63
CA THR A 312 -9.05 31.83 6.00
C THR A 312 -9.03 30.34 6.34
N ALA A 313 -8.82 29.47 5.35
CA ALA A 313 -8.89 28.02 5.55
C ALA A 313 -7.55 27.37 5.89
N ALA A 314 -6.51 28.17 6.10
CA ALA A 314 -5.24 27.69 6.59
C ALA A 314 -4.70 28.59 7.70
N PHE A 315 -4.17 27.98 8.74
CA PHE A 315 -3.72 28.66 9.94
C PHE A 315 -2.77 27.76 10.74
N TRP A 316 -2.14 28.30 11.77
CA TRP A 316 -1.40 27.51 12.74
C TRP A 316 -1.87 27.81 14.16
N SER A 317 -1.74 26.85 15.07
CA SER A 317 -2.03 27.04 16.49
C SER A 317 -0.88 26.53 17.35
N PRO A 318 -0.50 27.25 18.42
CA PRO A 318 0.49 26.77 19.37
C PRO A 318 -0.09 25.61 20.18
N SER A 319 0.74 24.60 20.43
CA SER A 319 0.46 23.47 21.30
C SER A 319 1.60 23.36 22.31
N TYR A 320 1.24 23.14 23.56
CA TYR A 320 2.20 23.08 24.66
C TYR A 320 2.03 21.73 25.35
N ASP A 321 3.09 20.94 25.44
CA ASP A 321 3.15 19.74 26.27
C ASP A 321 4.01 20.04 27.50
N LEU A 322 3.44 19.88 28.68
CA LEU A 322 4.09 20.17 29.96
C LEU A 322 4.29 18.88 30.73
N GLN A 323 5.55 18.46 30.86
CA GLN A 323 5.94 17.31 31.66
C GLN A 323 6.48 17.77 33.01
N LEU A 324 5.82 17.34 34.08
CA LEU A 324 6.15 17.73 35.45
C LEU A 324 6.93 16.61 36.16
N SER A 325 8.05 16.95 36.78
CA SER A 325 8.82 16.05 37.65
C SER A 325 8.78 16.55 39.10
N THR A 326 7.96 15.92 39.92
CA THR A 326 7.82 16.25 41.36
C THR A 326 9.06 15.85 42.18
N THR A 327 9.83 14.87 41.73
CA THR A 327 11.05 14.39 42.42
C THR A 327 12.22 15.36 42.27
N THR A 328 12.28 16.08 41.16
CA THR A 328 13.35 17.06 40.89
C THR A 328 12.90 18.50 41.02
N ASN A 329 11.60 18.71 41.26
CA ASN A 329 10.94 20.02 41.24
C ASN A 329 11.22 20.79 39.94
N THR A 330 11.23 20.08 38.81
CA THR A 330 11.45 20.65 37.48
C THR A 330 10.28 20.34 36.55
N ALA A 331 10.08 21.21 35.57
CA ALA A 331 9.09 21.05 34.52
C ALA A 331 9.76 21.23 33.15
N THR A 332 9.37 20.39 32.19
CA THR A 332 9.77 20.49 30.79
C THR A 332 8.56 20.95 29.99
N LEU A 333 8.67 22.11 29.33
CA LEU A 333 7.66 22.62 28.42
C LEU A 333 8.14 22.42 26.98
N CYS A 334 7.45 21.56 26.24
CA CYS A 334 7.64 21.37 24.81
C CYS A 334 6.65 22.27 24.07
N PHE A 335 7.16 23.08 23.14
CA PHE A 335 6.36 23.93 22.27
C PHE A 335 6.28 23.33 20.87
N ASP A 336 5.06 22.99 20.45
CA ASP A 336 4.76 22.44 19.12
C ASP A 336 3.86 23.42 18.34
N ALA A 337 4.14 23.59 17.05
CA ALA A 337 3.26 24.34 16.16
C ALA A 337 2.40 23.38 15.34
N GLN A 338 1.08 23.46 15.50
CA GLN A 338 0.14 22.67 14.70
C GLN A 338 -0.29 23.48 13.48
N LEU A 339 0.05 23.01 12.28
CA LEU A 339 -0.31 23.65 11.03
C LEU A 339 -1.57 22.97 10.46
N THR A 340 -2.57 23.76 10.10
CA THR A 340 -3.81 23.28 9.49
C THR A 340 -3.96 23.93 8.12
N ASN A 341 -4.05 23.10 7.06
CA ASN A 341 -4.45 23.56 5.72
C ASN A 341 -5.73 22.83 5.30
N LYS A 342 -6.82 23.57 5.15
CA LYS A 342 -8.11 23.10 4.62
C LYS A 342 -8.45 23.72 3.26
N THR A 343 -7.48 24.37 2.61
CA THR A 343 -7.63 24.90 1.26
C THR A 343 -7.62 23.76 0.24
N SER A 344 -8.09 24.03 -0.98
CA SER A 344 -7.96 23.11 -2.11
C SER A 344 -6.59 23.17 -2.79
N GLU A 345 -5.60 23.85 -2.19
CA GLU A 345 -4.31 24.12 -2.80
C GLU A 345 -3.19 23.28 -2.18
N THR A 346 -2.29 22.82 -3.05
CA THR A 346 -1.04 22.19 -2.63
C THR A 346 0.08 23.22 -2.61
N TRP A 347 0.88 23.20 -1.54
CA TRP A 347 2.08 24.03 -1.40
C TRP A 347 3.30 23.12 -1.35
N SER A 348 4.02 23.02 -2.46
CA SER A 348 5.24 22.23 -2.58
C SER A 348 6.47 23.15 -2.61
N ASN A 349 7.57 22.72 -1.98
CA ASN A 349 8.87 23.40 -2.02
C ASN A 349 8.87 24.89 -1.62
N CYS A 350 7.99 25.31 -0.71
CA CYS A 350 7.85 26.71 -0.30
C CYS A 350 8.41 27.00 1.10
N LYS A 351 8.84 28.25 1.33
CA LYS A 351 9.19 28.72 2.68
C LYS A 351 7.93 28.91 3.52
N ILE A 352 7.79 28.14 4.61
CA ILE A 352 6.71 28.34 5.59
C ILE A 352 7.22 29.23 6.72
N VAL A 353 6.46 30.28 7.04
CA VAL A 353 6.74 31.22 8.13
C VAL A 353 5.57 31.18 9.11
N LEU A 354 5.84 30.95 10.39
CA LEU A 354 4.84 31.02 11.45
C LEU A 354 4.88 32.41 12.09
N SER A 355 3.76 33.11 12.04
CA SER A 355 3.61 34.44 12.64
C SER A 355 2.62 34.39 13.79
N THR A 356 3.04 34.81 14.98
CA THR A 356 2.18 35.08 16.14
C THR A 356 1.51 36.44 16.05
N SER A 357 2.06 37.37 15.25
CA SER A 357 1.46 38.68 15.02
C SER A 357 0.11 38.52 14.34
N GLN A 358 -0.96 39.02 14.96
CA GLN A 358 -2.20 39.30 14.25
C GLN A 358 -1.92 40.50 13.33
N ALA A 359 -1.26 40.28 12.18
CA ALA A 359 -1.03 41.33 11.21
C ALA A 359 -2.41 41.89 10.83
N SER A 360 -2.71 43.07 11.32
CA SER A 360 -4.03 43.70 11.29
C SER A 360 -4.49 43.91 9.85
N PHE A 361 -5.59 43.26 9.49
CA PHE A 361 -6.45 43.69 8.39
C PHE A 361 -7.78 43.98 9.05
N SER A 362 -8.19 45.24 9.03
CA SER A 362 -9.34 45.76 9.77
C SER A 362 -10.64 45.11 9.27
N GLY A 363 -11.26 44.29 10.11
CA GLY A 363 -12.55 43.69 9.81
C GLY A 363 -12.93 42.61 10.83
N ILE A 364 -13.53 43.06 11.94
CA ILE A 364 -14.20 42.30 13.01
C ILE A 364 -13.25 41.58 13.98
N ALA A 365 -13.35 42.02 15.24
CA ALA A 365 -12.48 41.70 16.36
C ALA A 365 -12.45 40.20 16.69
N ASP A 366 -11.25 39.64 16.72
CA ASP A 366 -11.00 38.30 17.26
C ASP A 366 -9.99 38.42 18.40
N ALA A 367 -10.42 38.11 19.62
CA ALA A 367 -9.66 38.35 20.84
C ALA A 367 -8.44 37.42 20.93
N ILE A 368 -7.32 37.95 21.44
CA ILE A 368 -6.16 37.14 21.80
C ILE A 368 -6.63 36.09 22.82
N PRO A 369 -6.40 34.78 22.60
CA PRO A 369 -6.76 33.76 23.57
C PRO A 369 -5.93 33.97 24.84
N THR A 370 -6.58 34.44 25.90
CA THR A 370 -6.01 34.52 27.24
C THR A 370 -6.09 33.16 27.90
N LEU A 371 -4.98 32.72 28.51
CA LEU A 371 -4.96 31.54 29.39
C LEU A 371 -5.96 31.80 30.53
N ALA A 372 -7.06 31.06 30.56
CA ALA A 372 -8.20 31.34 31.45
C ALA A 372 -8.00 30.88 32.91
N ASP A 373 -6.79 30.46 33.30
CA ASP A 373 -6.55 29.89 34.62
C ASP A 373 -5.56 30.75 35.43
N GLU A 374 -6.10 31.55 36.36
CA GLU A 374 -5.33 32.45 37.25
C GLU A 374 -4.46 31.72 38.30
N ARG A 375 -4.48 30.37 38.33
CA ARG A 375 -3.79 29.55 39.33
C ARG A 375 -2.41 29.04 38.88
N LEU A 376 -2.05 29.18 37.60
CA LEU A 376 -0.77 28.72 37.07
C LEU A 376 0.07 29.91 36.58
N LYS A 377 0.78 30.56 37.50
CA LYS A 377 1.82 31.54 37.14
C LYS A 377 3.13 30.81 36.92
N VAL A 378 3.49 30.68 35.65
CA VAL A 378 4.68 29.98 35.21
C VAL A 378 5.66 31.02 34.68
N GLU A 379 6.82 31.18 35.33
CA GLU A 379 7.83 32.16 34.92
C GLU A 379 8.71 31.54 33.82
N ILE A 380 8.51 31.99 32.57
CA ILE A 380 9.31 31.56 31.42
C ILE A 380 10.68 32.25 31.53
N LEU A 381 11.69 31.52 32.01
CA LEU A 381 12.98 32.13 32.34
C LEU A 381 13.81 32.47 31.10
N GLN A 382 13.89 31.57 30.10
CA GLN A 382 14.47 31.79 28.75
C GLN A 382 14.49 30.49 27.93
N PRO A 383 14.40 30.54 26.58
CA PRO A 383 14.74 29.41 25.73
C PRO A 383 16.21 29.03 25.93
N LYS A 384 16.50 27.74 26.12
CA LYS A 384 17.86 27.26 26.42
C LYS A 384 18.81 27.63 25.27
N GLY A 385 19.80 28.50 25.55
CA GLY A 385 20.84 28.90 24.60
C GLY A 385 20.55 30.13 23.73
N LEU A 386 19.35 30.71 23.78
CA LEU A 386 18.95 31.87 22.97
C LEU A 386 18.82 33.13 23.84
N SER A 387 19.53 34.20 23.49
CA SER A 387 19.42 35.52 24.12
C SER A 387 18.83 36.56 23.16
N VAL A 388 18.08 37.53 23.69
CA VAL A 388 17.44 38.58 22.88
C VAL A 388 18.52 39.40 22.17
N GLY A 389 18.58 39.32 20.83
CA GLY A 389 19.63 39.97 20.02
C GLY A 389 20.99 39.24 20.01
N GLY A 390 21.06 38.00 20.51
CA GLY A 390 22.24 37.15 20.45
C GLY A 390 22.42 36.42 19.11
N GLY A 391 23.56 35.74 18.94
CA GLY A 391 23.82 34.88 17.78
C GLY A 391 22.91 33.66 17.73
N GLY A 392 22.47 33.26 16.54
CA GLY A 392 21.53 32.14 16.36
C GLY A 392 22.08 30.80 16.85
N VAL A 393 21.20 29.95 17.37
CA VAL A 393 21.53 28.61 17.88
C VAL A 393 21.15 27.58 16.83
N GLY A 394 22.06 26.64 16.53
CA GLY A 394 21.75 25.49 15.68
C GLY A 394 20.61 24.67 16.29
N ALA A 395 19.48 24.61 15.61
CA ALA A 395 18.26 23.97 16.08
C ALA A 395 17.73 23.07 14.97
N GLY A 396 17.65 21.75 15.20
CA GLY A 396 17.12 20.83 14.19
C GLY A 396 17.68 19.43 14.34
N ALA A 397 16.81 18.43 14.20
CA ALA A 397 17.19 17.02 14.10
C ALA A 397 16.55 16.39 12.87
N PRO A 398 17.20 15.42 12.21
CA PRO A 398 16.59 14.71 11.09
C PRO A 398 15.33 13.97 11.55
N THR A 399 14.32 13.91 10.69
CA THR A 399 13.03 13.26 11.01
C THR A 399 13.15 11.73 11.17
N ARG A 400 14.27 11.14 10.75
CA ARG A 400 14.54 9.68 10.75
C ARG A 400 15.98 9.41 11.18
N ASP A 401 16.21 8.32 11.92
CA ASP A 401 17.53 7.90 12.43
C ASP A 401 18.40 7.16 11.39
N GLY A 402 18.29 7.54 10.12
CA GLY A 402 19.08 6.99 9.02
C GLY A 402 20.45 7.67 8.89
N LYS A 403 21.51 6.90 8.58
CA LYS A 403 22.86 7.47 8.34
C LYS A 403 22.88 8.46 7.16
N GLU A 404 21.97 8.29 6.21
CA GLU A 404 21.76 9.18 5.05
C GLU A 404 21.00 10.47 5.40
N ASP A 405 20.19 10.46 6.46
CA ASP A 405 19.39 11.62 6.89
C ASP A 405 20.21 12.62 7.72
N ARG A 406 21.47 12.31 8.06
CA ARG A 406 22.37 13.23 8.78
C ARG A 406 22.75 14.47 7.98
N ASP A 407 22.70 14.40 6.66
CA ASP A 407 22.92 15.54 5.75
C ASP A 407 21.57 16.15 5.31
N TRP A 408 20.71 16.46 6.27
CA TRP A 408 19.37 17.03 6.01
C TRP A 408 19.41 18.53 5.68
N GLY A 409 20.46 19.23 6.11
CA GLY A 409 20.64 20.66 5.92
C GLY A 409 21.03 21.38 7.22
N THR A 410 20.69 22.66 7.34
CA THR A 410 20.96 23.48 8.52
C THR A 410 19.70 24.18 8.99
N ALA A 411 19.49 24.27 10.29
CA ALA A 411 18.47 25.15 10.83
C ALA A 411 19.00 25.93 12.03
N VAL A 412 18.70 27.23 12.05
CA VAL A 412 19.18 28.17 13.05
C VAL A 412 17.96 28.87 13.65
N ALA A 413 17.79 28.72 14.96
CA ALA A 413 16.79 29.49 15.71
C ALA A 413 17.41 30.82 16.16
N SER A 414 16.63 31.90 16.14
CA SER A 414 17.02 33.22 16.63
C SER A 414 15.86 33.86 17.39
N LEU A 415 16.17 34.59 18.48
CA LEU A 415 15.18 35.25 19.34
C LEU A 415 15.23 36.77 19.10
N LYS A 416 14.14 37.34 18.57
CA LYS A 416 14.03 38.77 18.26
C LYS A 416 13.53 39.59 19.46
N LYS A 417 13.60 40.92 19.34
CA LYS A 417 13.34 41.90 20.41
C LYS A 417 11.91 41.88 21.01
N GLU A 418 10.96 41.21 20.38
CA GLU A 418 9.57 41.07 20.85
C GLU A 418 9.21 39.66 21.35
N GLY A 419 10.20 38.79 21.58
CA GLY A 419 9.97 37.40 22.01
C GLY A 419 9.58 36.45 20.86
N GLU A 420 9.60 36.93 19.62
CA GLU A 420 9.44 36.12 18.41
C GLU A 420 10.66 35.20 18.23
N VAL A 421 10.43 33.89 18.14
CA VAL A 421 11.45 32.92 17.74
C VAL A 421 11.33 32.64 16.25
N SER A 422 12.41 32.89 15.52
CA SER A 422 12.49 32.71 14.08
C SER A 422 13.46 31.57 13.75
N TRP A 423 13.03 30.63 12.92
CA TRP A 423 13.87 29.55 12.42
C TRP A 423 14.21 29.77 10.96
N ASP A 424 15.49 29.91 10.67
CA ASP A 424 16.02 29.90 9.31
C ASP A 424 16.47 28.48 8.97
N VAL A 425 15.74 27.83 8.06
CA VAL A 425 15.93 26.43 7.70
C VAL A 425 16.35 26.32 6.23
N SER A 426 17.46 25.65 5.97
CA SER A 426 17.88 25.20 4.64
C SER A 426 17.81 23.68 4.61
N LEU A 427 16.90 23.13 3.80
CA LEU A 427 16.61 21.70 3.74
C LEU A 427 16.97 21.13 2.36
N LYS A 428 17.68 20.00 2.34
CA LYS A 428 18.02 19.28 1.09
C LYS A 428 16.83 18.45 0.59
N ALA A 429 16.76 18.25 -0.73
CA ALA A 429 15.66 17.54 -1.38
C ALA A 429 15.44 16.13 -0.80
N GLY A 430 14.18 15.77 -0.51
CA GLY A 430 13.79 14.45 0.02
C GLY A 430 14.07 14.23 1.51
N ARG A 431 14.56 15.24 2.24
CA ARG A 431 14.85 15.16 3.68
C ARG A 431 13.76 15.85 4.50
N GLY A 432 13.75 15.61 5.80
CA GLY A 432 12.87 16.27 6.75
C GLY A 432 13.64 16.72 8.00
N VAL A 433 13.16 17.78 8.64
CA VAL A 433 13.73 18.32 9.88
C VAL A 433 12.65 18.49 10.94
N ARG A 434 12.98 18.13 12.18
CA ARG A 434 12.21 18.48 13.38
C ARG A 434 12.84 19.70 14.03
N LEU A 435 12.09 20.77 14.18
CA LEU A 435 12.52 22.02 14.81
C LEU A 435 12.00 22.05 16.25
N GLY A 436 12.85 21.72 17.22
CA GLY A 436 12.51 21.76 18.64
C GLY A 436 13.01 23.05 19.30
N LEU A 437 12.19 23.62 20.18
CA LEU A 437 12.61 24.61 21.16
C LEU A 437 12.32 24.06 22.56
N GLU A 438 13.36 23.92 23.38
CA GLU A 438 13.22 23.56 24.78
C GLU A 438 13.20 24.83 25.65
N TYR A 439 12.12 25.02 26.40
CA TYR A 439 12.04 26.05 27.43
C TYR A 439 12.30 25.43 28.80
N VAL A 440 13.22 26.02 29.56
CA VAL A 440 13.35 25.72 30.99
C VAL A 440 12.42 26.66 31.72
N VAL A 441 11.54 26.06 32.50
CA VAL A 441 10.47 26.75 33.20
C VAL A 441 10.67 26.53 34.70
N ALA A 442 10.72 27.60 35.50
CA ALA A 442 10.74 27.50 36.95
C ALA A 442 9.32 27.64 37.50
N LEU A 443 8.96 26.74 38.41
CA LEU A 443 7.74 26.88 39.21
C LEU A 443 8.05 27.83 40.38
N PRO A 444 7.18 28.82 40.69
CA PRO A 444 7.37 29.64 41.88
C PRO A 444 7.31 28.75 43.14
N GLY A 445 8.23 28.99 44.07
CA GLY A 445 8.30 28.26 45.34
C GLY A 445 7.08 28.55 46.20
N GLY A 446 6.13 27.63 46.22
CA GLY A 446 4.98 27.61 47.11
C GLY A 446 4.63 26.16 47.43
N GLU A 447 4.34 25.87 48.70
CA GLU A 447 4.06 24.53 49.18
C GLU A 447 2.82 23.96 48.46
N HIS A 448 3.00 22.81 47.81
CA HIS A 448 2.00 21.92 47.20
C HIS A 448 1.60 22.20 45.72
N ALA A 449 2.08 21.35 44.81
CA ALA A 449 1.44 21.09 43.53
C ALA A 449 0.34 20.04 43.72
N VAL A 450 -0.92 20.40 43.44
CA VAL A 450 -2.05 19.45 43.49
C VAL A 450 -2.21 18.81 42.11
N GLN A 451 -2.18 17.48 42.04
CA GLN A 451 -2.52 16.73 40.83
C GLN A 451 -4.00 17.00 40.49
N CYS A 452 -4.25 17.66 39.36
CA CYS A 452 -5.60 17.80 38.83
C CYS A 452 -6.07 16.41 38.37
N GLN A 453 -6.88 15.73 39.18
CA GLN A 453 -7.59 14.53 38.73
C GLN A 453 -8.53 14.93 37.59
N GLU A 454 -8.57 14.09 36.55
CA GLU A 454 -9.50 14.20 35.43
C GLU A 454 -10.91 14.49 35.94
N VAL A 455 -11.45 15.67 35.59
CA VAL A 455 -12.89 15.92 35.75
C VAL A 455 -13.61 15.00 34.77
N GLY A 456 -14.31 14.03 35.36
CA GLY A 456 -14.75 12.82 34.69
C GLY A 456 -15.67 13.03 33.49
N LYS A 457 -15.45 12.17 32.48
CA LYS A 457 -16.50 11.69 31.59
C LYS A 457 -17.45 10.80 32.40
N THR A 458 -18.64 11.28 32.74
CA THR A 458 -19.73 10.38 33.16
C THR A 458 -20.33 9.73 31.92
N TRP A 459 -20.02 8.44 31.76
CA TRP A 459 -20.80 7.52 30.94
C TRP A 459 -22.05 7.12 31.72
N THR A 460 -23.23 7.42 31.20
CA THR A 460 -24.50 6.87 31.71
C THR A 460 -24.75 5.53 31.02
N GLN A 461 -24.50 4.43 31.74
CA GLN A 461 -25.02 3.11 31.40
C GLN A 461 -26.14 2.80 32.42
N MET A 462 -27.39 2.96 31.99
CA MET A 462 -28.55 2.39 32.69
C MET A 462 -28.82 1.01 32.09
N ASN A 463 -28.71 -0.02 32.92
CA ASN A 463 -29.35 -1.31 32.72
C ASN A 463 -30.27 -1.53 33.92
N GLU A 464 -31.57 -1.50 33.67
CA GLU A 464 -32.56 -2.47 34.14
C GLU A 464 -33.71 -2.53 33.13
#